data_AF-A0A963A9D9-F1
#
_entry.id   AF-A0A963A9D9-F1
#
_cell.length_a   1.000
_cell.length_b   1.000
_cell.length_c   1.000
_cell.angle_alpha   90.00
_cell.angle_beta   90.00
_cell.angle_gamma   90.00
#
_symmetry.space_group_name_H-M   'P 1'
#
loop_
_entity.id
_entity.type
_entity.pdbx_description
1 polymer ?
#
loop_
_entity_poly.entity_id
_entity_poly.type
_entity_poly.pdbx_seq_one_letter_code
_entity_poly.pdbx_strand_id
1 'polypeptide(L)' 'MYFRSVDALLDMEGHGAFVWSAYLITTLVVLAMLLLPLRRKRRFLRQLAGELKRREGSPRTKGGGD' A
#
# COMPACT_ATOMS: atom_id res chain seq x y z
N MET A 1 -11.79 -6.45 39.86
CA MET A 1 -11.03 -5.92 38.69
C MET A 1 -10.80 -7.06 37.70
N TYR A 2 -11.68 -7.23 36.70
CA TYR A 2 -11.77 -8.44 35.85
C TYR A 2 -11.09 -8.29 34.47
N PHE A 3 -10.35 -7.19 34.26
CA PHE A 3 -9.76 -6.85 32.95
C PHE A 3 -8.27 -6.51 33.10
N ARG A 4 -7.44 -7.44 33.63
CA ARG A 4 -5.99 -7.16 33.75
C ARG A 4 -5.14 -7.64 32.59
N SER A 5 -5.61 -8.52 31.71
CA SER A 5 -4.67 -9.13 30.78
C SER A 5 -5.35 -9.54 29.47
N VAL A 6 -5.08 -8.80 28.40
CA VAL A 6 -5.18 -9.30 27.02
C VAL A 6 -4.44 -10.63 26.85
N ASP A 7 -3.45 -10.87 27.71
CA ASP A 7 -2.74 -12.13 27.94
C ASP A 7 -3.65 -13.32 28.28
N ALA A 8 -4.70 -13.14 29.09
CA ALA A 8 -5.60 -14.24 29.48
C ALA A 8 -6.58 -14.65 28.37
N LEU A 9 -6.80 -13.78 27.37
CA LEU A 9 -7.54 -14.09 26.15
C LEU A 9 -6.62 -14.71 25.07
N LEU A 10 -5.33 -14.42 25.13
CA LEU A 10 -4.26 -15.05 24.32
C LEU A 10 -3.86 -16.42 24.88
N ASP A 11 -4.07 -16.65 26.17
CA ASP A 11 -3.65 -17.86 26.89
C ASP A 11 -4.86 -18.69 27.33
N MET A 12 -5.76 -18.97 26.40
CA MET A 12 -6.91 -19.86 26.62
C MET A 12 -6.49 -21.34 26.63
N GLU A 13 -5.39 -21.68 27.31
CA GLU A 13 -4.58 -22.93 27.26
C GLU A 13 -3.35 -22.90 26.32
N GLY A 14 -2.56 -21.82 26.33
CA GLY A 14 -1.22 -21.79 25.68
C GLY A 14 -1.19 -21.80 24.14
N HIS A 15 -2.34 -21.79 23.45
CA HIS A 15 -2.42 -21.87 21.98
C HIS A 15 -2.75 -20.54 21.29
N GLY A 16 -3.23 -19.51 22.01
CA GLY A 16 -3.66 -18.27 21.36
C GLY A 16 -2.50 -17.47 20.75
N ALA A 17 -1.27 -17.59 21.27
CA ALA A 17 -0.09 -17.00 20.65
C ALA A 17 0.13 -17.47 19.20
N PHE A 18 -0.16 -18.76 18.90
CA PHE A 18 -0.05 -19.30 17.55
C PHE A 18 -1.13 -18.78 16.61
N VAL A 19 -2.38 -18.70 17.08
CA VAL A 19 -3.51 -18.21 16.29
C VAL A 19 -3.30 -16.75 15.91
N TRP A 20 -2.93 -15.91 16.88
CA TRP A 20 -2.64 -14.50 16.62
C TRP A 20 -1.42 -14.31 15.72
N SER A 21 -0.37 -15.13 15.88
CA SER A 21 0.78 -15.11 14.98
C SER A 21 0.40 -15.49 13.54
N ALA A 22 -0.44 -16.52 13.36
CA ALA A 22 -0.95 -16.90 12.05
C ALA A 22 -1.78 -15.77 11.43
N TYR A 23 -2.71 -15.17 12.18
CA TYR A 23 -3.48 -14.02 11.73
C TYR A 23 -2.59 -12.81 11.37
N LEU A 24 -1.57 -12.54 12.18
CA LEU A 24 -0.63 -11.45 11.94
C LEU A 24 0.16 -11.67 10.65
N ILE A 25 0.70 -12.88 10.45
CA ILE A 25 1.45 -13.26 9.25
C ILE A 25 0.54 -13.17 8.02
N THR A 26 -0.66 -13.75 8.06
CA THR A 26 -1.61 -13.69 6.96
C THR A 26 -2.00 -12.25 6.62
N THR A 27 -2.30 -11.43 7.63
CA THR A 27 -2.64 -10.01 7.45
C THR A 27 -1.48 -9.25 6.81
N LEU A 28 -0.25 -9.48 7.27
CA LEU A 28 0.95 -8.87 6.69
C LEU A 28 1.16 -9.30 5.23
N VAL A 29 0.98 -10.58 4.91
CA VAL A 29 1.10 -11.09 3.53
C VAL A 29 0.05 -10.43 2.64
N VAL A 30 -1.21 -10.39 3.06
CA VAL A 30 -2.29 -9.73 2.31
C VAL A 30 -2.00 -8.24 2.13
N LEU A 31 -1.58 -7.54 3.19
CA LEU A 31 -1.18 -6.13 3.09
C LEU A 31 -0.02 -5.94 2.12
N ALA A 32 1.03 -6.77 2.19
CA ALA A 32 2.16 -6.70 1.27
C ALA A 32 1.70 -6.89 -0.18
N MET A 33 0.83 -7.86 -0.41
CA MET A 33 0.27 -8.17 -1.72
C MET A 33 -0.59 -7.02 -2.28
N LEU A 34 -1.21 -6.21 -1.43
CA LEU A 34 -1.93 -4.98 -1.80
C LEU A 34 -1.00 -3.77 -1.95
N LEU A 35 0.02 -3.63 -1.10
CA LEU A 35 0.95 -2.51 -1.09
C LEU A 35 1.91 -2.56 -2.29
N LEU A 36 2.37 -3.73 -2.72
CA LEU A 36 3.19 -3.89 -3.92
C LEU A 36 2.55 -3.29 -5.19
N PRO A 37 1.30 -3.67 -5.58
CA PRO A 37 0.65 -3.11 -6.75
C PRO A 37 0.30 -1.63 -6.58
N LEU A 38 -0.07 -1.19 -5.37
CA LEU A 38 -0.28 0.25 -5.10
C LEU A 38 0.99 1.07 -5.30
N ARG A 39 2.14 0.58 -4.82
CA ARG A 39 3.44 1.25 -5.02
C ARG A 39 3.84 1.30 -6.48
N ARG A 40 3.61 0.23 -7.24
CA ARG A 40 3.83 0.19 -8.71
C ARG A 40 2.91 1.18 -9.43
N LYS A 41 1.62 1.21 -9.10
CA LYS A 41 0.65 2.14 -9.70
C LYS A 41 1.00 3.59 -9.43
N ARG A 42 1.41 3.94 -8.20
CA ARG A 42 1.89 5.29 -7.85
C ARG A 42 3.16 5.68 -8.60
N ARG A 43 4.03 4.74 -8.96
CA ARG A 43 5.22 5.04 -9.77
C ARG A 43 4.84 5.34 -11.23
N PHE A 44 3.94 4.54 -11.81
CA PHE A 44 3.41 4.76 -13.15
C PHE A 44 2.65 6.09 -13.28
N LEU A 45 1.76 6.40 -12.34
CA LEU A 45 1.00 7.65 -12.35
C LEU A 45 1.92 8.90 -12.25
N ARG A 46 3.01 8.81 -11.48
CA ARG A 46 3.99 9.90 -11.39
C ARG A 46 4.74 10.13 -12.71
N GLN A 47 5.05 9.07 -13.45
CA GLN A 47 5.68 9.18 -14.77
C GLN A 47 4.71 9.83 -15.78
N LEU A 48 3.46 9.37 -15.81
CA LEU A 48 2.43 9.93 -16.68
C LEU A 48 2.13 11.40 -16.36
N ALA A 49 2.06 11.79 -15.08
CA ALA A 49 1.86 13.18 -14.68
C ALA A 49 2.98 14.11 -15.18
N GLY A 50 4.23 13.62 -15.20
CA GLY A 50 5.37 14.36 -15.74
C GLY A 50 5.30 14.57 -17.26
N GLU A 51 4.84 13.55 -18.00
CA GLU A 51 4.66 13.64 -19.46
C GLU A 51 3.48 14.54 -19.84
N LEU A 52 2.34 14.44 -19.15
CA LEU A 52 1.19 15.32 -19.38
C LEU A 52 1.56 16.79 -19.20
N LYS A 53 2.27 17.11 -18.11
CA LYS A 53 2.75 18.49 -17.86
C LYS A 53 3.70 19.00 -18.94
N ARG A 54 4.54 18.13 -19.53
CA ARG A 54 5.41 18.50 -20.67
C ARG A 54 4.63 18.68 -21.97
N ARG A 55 3.56 17.91 -22.20
CA ARG A 55 2.70 18.04 -23.39
C ARG A 55 1.82 19.29 -23.34
N GLU A 56 1.27 19.62 -22.17
CA GLU A 56 0.49 20.84 -21.96
C GLU A 56 1.37 22.09 -21.93
N GLY A 57 2.59 21.97 -21.40
CA GLY A 57 3.57 23.05 -21.35
C GLY A 57 4.42 23.21 -22.62
N SER A 58 4.20 22.40 -23.67
CA SER A 58 4.81 22.64 -24.97
C SER A 58 3.84 23.52 -25.76
N PRO A 59 4.11 24.83 -25.91
CA PRO A 59 3.36 25.62 -26.86
C PRO A 59 3.62 24.94 -28.19
N ARG A 60 2.56 24.46 -28.85
CA ARG A 60 2.60 24.28 -30.30
C ARG A 60 2.89 25.66 -30.86
N THR A 61 4.17 26.02 -30.91
CA THR A 61 4.69 27.11 -31.73
C THR A 61 4.51 26.63 -33.16
N LYS A 62 3.28 26.85 -33.61
CA LYS A 62 2.88 26.98 -34.99
C LYS A 62 3.88 27.93 -35.67
N GLY A 63 4.48 27.48 -36.76
CA GLY A 63 5.36 28.27 -37.61
C GLY A 63 6.32 27.38 -38.40
N GLY A 64 5.99 26.80 -39.55
CA GLY A 64 4.76 26.93 -40.33
C GLY A 64 4.57 28.32 -40.93
N GLY A 65 5.57 28.83 -41.66
CA GLY A 65 5.52 30.10 -42.37
C GLY A 65 6.80 30.33 -43.19
N ASP A 66 6.69 29.96 -44.46
CA ASP A 66 7.26 30.61 -45.66
C ASP A 66 8.78 30.64 -45.88
#